data_AF-A0A7X7C603-F1
#
_entry.id   AF-A0A7X7C603-F1
#
_cell.length_a   1.000
_cell.length_b   1.000
_cell.length_c   1.000
_cell.angle_alpha   90.00
_cell.angle_beta   90.00
_cell.angle_gamma   90.00
#
_symmetry.space_group_name_H-M   'P 1'
#
loop_
_entity.id
_entity.type
_entity.pdbx_description
1 polymer ?
#
loop_
_entity_poly.entity_id
_entity_poly.type
_entity_poly.pdbx_seq_one_letter_code
_entity_poly.pdbx_strand_id
1 'polypeptide(L)'
;MDSKEQKIIARIKQETEVKRPMGKNIFKAFLVGGTISLIGQIILTILSNGFHLEKNLANAVMVTIMVFIGSILSGLGIYDKIGQFAGCGTIIPITGFANSMTSSALESKSE
;
A
#
# COMPACT_ATOMS: atom_id res chain seq x y z
N MET A 1 -32.78 -6.45 24.01
CA MET A 1 -31.51 -5.72 24.11
C MET A 1 -31.81 -4.41 24.84
N ASP A 2 -31.31 -4.29 26.06
CA ASP A 2 -31.77 -3.29 27.03
C ASP A 2 -31.32 -1.87 26.64
N SER A 3 -32.18 -0.86 26.82
CA SER A 3 -31.91 0.54 26.47
C SER A 3 -30.67 1.10 27.20
N LYS A 4 -30.29 0.50 28.35
CA LYS A 4 -29.07 0.84 29.09
C LYS A 4 -27.80 0.31 28.42
N GLU A 5 -27.82 -0.88 27.82
CA GLU A 5 -26.66 -1.43 27.10
C GLU A 5 -26.31 -0.58 25.88
N GLN A 6 -27.31 -0.11 25.13
CA GLN A 6 -27.07 0.77 23.98
C GLN A 6 -26.42 2.09 24.38
N LYS A 7 -26.79 2.66 25.54
CA LYS A 7 -26.17 3.87 26.08
C LYS A 7 -24.72 3.64 26.53
N ILE A 8 -24.44 2.48 27.13
CA ILE A 8 -23.07 2.11 27.54
C ILE A 8 -22.19 1.91 26.30
N ILE A 9 -22.69 1.18 25.29
CA ILE A 9 -22.00 0.98 24.01
C ILE A 9 -21.75 2.31 23.30
N ALA A 10 -22.73 3.23 23.29
CA ALA A 10 -22.59 4.55 22.70
C ALA A 10 -21.53 5.41 23.42
N ARG A 11 -21.49 5.38 24.76
CA ARG A 11 -20.47 6.07 25.56
C ARG A 11 -19.06 5.54 25.28
N ILE A 12 -18.90 4.22 25.30
CA ILE A 12 -17.62 3.58 25.02
C ILE A 12 -17.16 3.96 23.61
N LYS A 13 -18.05 3.90 22.62
CA LYS A 13 -17.73 4.28 21.24
C LYS A 13 -17.25 5.73 21.12
N GLN A 14 -17.88 6.64 21.86
CA GLN A 14 -17.56 8.07 21.83
C GLN A 14 -16.25 8.40 22.57
N GLU A 15 -15.95 7.72 23.67
CA GLU A 15 -14.67 7.90 24.40
C GLU A 15 -13.49 7.24 23.68
N THR A 16 -13.74 6.19 22.89
CA THR A 16 -12.70 5.48 22.11
C THR A 16 -12.56 6.03 20.68
N GLU A 17 -13.34 7.05 20.31
CA GLU A 17 -13.31 7.61 18.95
C GLU A 17 -12.05 8.43 18.74
N VAL A 18 -10.99 7.76 18.30
CA VAL A 18 -9.74 8.40 17.87
C VAL A 18 -10.06 9.34 16.71
N LYS A 19 -10.08 10.66 16.97
CA LYS A 19 -10.19 11.69 15.92
C LYS A 19 -8.99 11.60 14.98
N ARG A 20 -9.13 10.81 13.92
CA ARG A 20 -8.09 10.68 12.89
C ARG A 20 -8.09 11.96 12.04
N PRO A 21 -6.95 12.65 11.87
CA PRO A 21 -6.88 13.85 11.05
C PRO A 21 -7.01 13.47 9.56
N MET A 22 -8.26 13.36 9.08
CA MET A 22 -8.60 12.84 7.75
C MET A 22 -7.85 13.58 6.63
N GLY A 23 -7.84 14.92 6.65
CA GLY A 23 -7.17 15.71 5.59
C GLY A 23 -5.67 15.45 5.49
N LYS A 24 -4.97 15.34 6.64
CA LYS A 24 -3.52 15.04 6.66
C LYS A 24 -3.24 13.63 6.14
N ASN A 25 -4.09 12.67 6.49
CA ASN A 25 -3.92 11.27 6.06
C ASN A 25 -4.21 11.11 4.57
N ILE A 26 -5.25 11.77 4.06
CA ILE A 26 -5.58 11.78 2.62
C ILE A 26 -4.42 12.38 1.83
N PHE A 27 -3.88 13.52 2.26
CA PHE A 27 -2.76 14.16 1.57
C PHE A 27 -1.51 13.27 1.54
N LYS A 28 -1.15 12.65 2.67
CA LYS A 28 -0.05 11.68 2.73
C LYS A 28 -0.29 10.46 1.83
N ALA A 29 -1.49 9.90 1.85
CA ALA A 29 -1.84 8.74 1.03
C ALA A 29 -1.76 9.08 -0.46
N PHE A 30 -2.24 10.26 -0.87
CA PHE A 30 -2.14 10.74 -2.24
C PHE A 30 -0.68 10.93 -2.67
N LEU A 31 0.15 11.58 -1.85
CA LEU A 31 1.57 11.79 -2.18
C LEU A 31 2.33 10.49 -2.33
N VAL A 32 2.16 9.55 -1.39
CA VAL A 32 2.91 8.29 -1.43
C VAL A 32 2.40 7.40 -2.56
N GLY A 33 1.08 7.21 -2.69
CA GLY A 33 0.50 6.43 -3.77
C GLY A 33 0.82 7.02 -5.14
N GLY A 34 0.69 8.34 -5.28
CA GLY A 34 1.04 9.07 -6.50
C GLY A 34 2.53 8.96 -6.86
N THR A 35 3.42 9.01 -5.86
CA THR A 35 4.87 8.82 -6.10
C THR A 35 5.17 7.40 -6.59
N ILE A 36 4.55 6.37 -5.99
CA ILE A 36 4.71 4.98 -6.43
C ILE A 36 4.18 4.79 -7.86
N SER A 37 3.00 5.35 -8.17
CA SER A 37 2.43 5.32 -9.52
C SER A 37 3.30 6.07 -10.53
N LEU A 38 3.89 7.20 -10.14
CA LEU A 38 4.82 7.96 -10.98
C LEU A 38 6.07 7.13 -11.31
N ILE A 39 6.63 6.40 -10.34
CA ILE A 39 7.76 5.49 -10.57
C ILE A 39 7.37 4.40 -11.59
N GLY A 40 6.19 3.79 -11.45
CA GLY A 40 5.68 2.82 -12.42
C GLY A 40 5.54 3.40 -13.83
N GLN A 41 5.02 4.64 -13.92
CA GLN A 41 4.89 5.35 -15.19
C GLN A 41 6.26 5.64 -15.83
N ILE A 42 7.27 6.03 -15.04
CA ILE A 42 8.63 6.25 -15.53
C ILE A 42 9.23 4.95 -16.09
N ILE A 43 9.08 3.84 -15.36
CA ILE A 43 9.55 2.52 -15.82
C ILE A 43 8.86 2.14 -17.13
N LEU A 44 7.54 2.30 -17.21
CA LEU A 44 6.77 2.02 -18.42
C LEU A 44 7.24 2.88 -19.60
N THR A 45 7.48 4.18 -19.38
CA THR A 45 7.97 5.09 -20.41
C THR A 45 9.37 4.69 -20.89
N ILE A 46 10.27 4.25 -20.00
CA ILE A 46 11.59 3.74 -20.38
C ILE A 46 11.46 2.47 -21.23
N LEU A 47 10.58 1.54 -20.84
CA LEU A 47 10.36 0.29 -21.57
C LEU A 47 9.73 0.54 -22.96
N SER A 48 8.71 1.40 -23.04
CA SER A 48 8.03 1.69 -24.31
C SER A 48 8.83 2.59 -25.24
N ASN A 49 9.47 3.66 -24.73
CA ASN A 49 10.14 4.64 -25.58
C ASN A 49 11.64 4.36 -25.76
N GLY A 50 12.30 3.76 -24.75
CA GLY A 50 13.73 3.47 -24.82
C GLY A 50 14.02 2.11 -25.48
N PHE A 51 13.26 1.09 -25.09
CA PHE A 51 13.45 -0.28 -25.58
C PHE A 51 12.46 -0.70 -26.68
N HIS A 52 11.54 0.20 -27.08
CA HIS A 52 10.52 -0.04 -28.12
C HIS A 52 9.71 -1.33 -27.90
N LEU A 53 9.45 -1.70 -26.65
CA LEU A 53 8.63 -2.88 -26.37
C LEU A 53 7.19 -2.66 -26.81
N GLU A 54 6.57 -3.75 -27.28
CA GLU A 54 5.14 -3.83 -27.47
C GLU A 54 4.42 -3.50 -26.16
N LYS A 55 3.30 -2.78 -26.25
CA LYS A 55 2.62 -2.16 -25.10
C LYS A 55 2.24 -3.16 -24.02
N ASN A 56 1.72 -4.33 -24.38
CA ASN A 56 1.35 -5.34 -23.39
C ASN A 56 2.58 -5.93 -22.70
N LEU A 57 3.64 -6.21 -23.47
CA LEU A 57 4.90 -6.70 -22.91
C LEU A 57 5.56 -5.67 -21.99
N ALA A 58 5.58 -4.39 -22.37
CA ALA A 58 6.11 -3.31 -21.54
C ALA A 58 5.34 -3.18 -20.21
N ASN A 59 4.01 -3.28 -20.25
CA ASN A 59 3.18 -3.25 -19.04
C ASN A 59 3.43 -4.47 -18.14
N ALA A 60 3.51 -5.67 -18.73
CA ALA A 60 3.81 -6.89 -17.98
C ALA A 60 5.17 -6.77 -17.28
N VAL A 61 6.21 -6.35 -18.00
CA VAL A 61 7.56 -6.16 -17.44
C VAL A 61 7.57 -5.07 -16.36
N MET A 62 6.89 -3.93 -16.57
CA MET A 62 6.77 -2.89 -15.55
C MET A 62 6.12 -3.42 -14.27
N VAL A 63 5.00 -4.14 -14.39
CA VAL A 63 4.30 -4.75 -13.24
C VAL A 63 5.22 -5.73 -12.52
N THR A 64 5.93 -6.59 -13.25
CA THR A 64 6.89 -7.53 -12.67
C THR A 64 8.00 -6.82 -11.90
N ILE A 65 8.58 -5.75 -12.46
CA ILE A 65 9.62 -4.95 -11.79
C ILE A 65 9.07 -4.31 -10.51
N MET A 66 7.87 -3.74 -10.56
CA MET A 66 7.24 -3.11 -9.40
C MET A 66 6.96 -4.14 -8.29
N VAL A 67 6.46 -5.32 -8.64
CA VAL A 67 6.25 -6.43 -7.68
C VAL A 67 7.58 -6.87 -7.07
N PHE A 68 8.61 -7.06 -7.88
CA PHE A 68 9.93 -7.49 -7.41
C PHE A 68 10.55 -6.49 -6.44
N ILE A 69 10.53 -5.20 -6.77
CA ILE A 69 11.00 -4.13 -5.88
C ILE A 69 10.17 -4.11 -4.59
N GLY A 70 8.85 -4.21 -4.71
CA GLY A 70 7.93 -4.31 -3.56
C GLY A 70 8.32 -5.45 -2.63
N SER A 71 8.45 -6.66 -3.15
CA SER A 71 8.84 -7.85 -2.38
C SER A 71 10.21 -7.73 -1.71
N ILE A 72 11.21 -7.13 -2.37
CA ILE A 72 12.52 -6.89 -1.72
C ILE A 72 12.37 -5.90 -0.56
N LEU A 73 11.69 -4.78 -0.77
CA LEU A 73 11.48 -3.77 0.27
C LEU A 73 10.67 -4.33 1.45
N SER A 74 9.73 -5.24 1.19
CA SER A 74 8.96 -5.96 2.21
C SER A 74 9.82 -6.94 2.98
N GLY A 75 10.64 -7.75 2.30
CA GLY A 75 11.58 -8.67 2.95
C GLY A 75 12.61 -7.98 3.84
N LEU A 76 12.99 -6.74 3.52
CA LEU A 76 13.86 -5.89 4.34
C LEU A 76 13.11 -5.16 5.47
N GLY A 77 11.78 -5.29 5.56
CA GLY A 77 10.94 -4.59 6.55
C GLY A 77 10.84 -3.07 6.31
N ILE A 78 11.26 -2.59 5.15
CA ILE A 78 11.22 -1.15 4.80
C ILE A 78 9.81 -0.79 4.33
N TYR A 79 9.17 -1.66 3.53
CA TYR A 79 7.85 -1.41 2.98
C TYR A 79 6.80 -1.21 4.07
N ASP A 80 6.85 -1.98 5.15
CA ASP A 80 5.93 -1.86 6.28
C ASP A 80 6.08 -0.51 7.00
N LYS A 81 7.31 0.02 7.12
CA LYS A 81 7.54 1.37 7.68
C LYS A 81 6.94 2.47 6.80
N ILE A 82 7.08 2.33 5.47
CA ILE A 82 6.45 3.24 4.51
C ILE A 82 4.92 3.14 4.64
N GLY A 83 4.38 1.93 4.80
CA GLY A 83 2.95 1.70 4.98
C GLY A 83 2.37 2.31 6.25
N GLN A 84 3.09 2.21 7.38
CA GLN A 84 2.67 2.86 8.63
C GLN A 84 2.62 4.39 8.51
N PHE A 85 3.50 4.99 7.70
CA PHE A 85 3.51 6.43 7.45
C PHE A 85 2.46 6.89 6.43
N ALA A 86 2.27 6.12 5.37
CA ALA A 86 1.44 6.46 4.22
C ALA A 86 -0.02 6.01 4.34
N GLY A 87 -0.30 5.04 5.22
CA GLY A 87 -1.60 4.40 5.34
C GLY A 87 -2.05 3.76 4.03
N CYS A 88 -3.26 4.10 3.58
CA CYS A 88 -3.85 3.51 2.37
C CYS A 88 -3.06 3.77 1.07
N GLY A 89 -2.18 4.78 1.05
CA GLY A 89 -1.42 5.15 -0.15
C GLY A 89 -0.45 4.08 -0.67
N THR A 90 0.05 3.20 0.21
CA THR A 90 0.94 2.09 -0.18
C THR A 90 0.19 0.79 -0.45
N ILE A 91 -1.09 0.72 -0.12
CA ILE A 91 -1.94 -0.48 -0.31
C ILE A 91 -2.54 -0.49 -1.72
N ILE A 92 -2.88 0.68 -2.25
CA ILE A 92 -3.55 0.83 -3.57
C ILE A 92 -2.65 0.40 -4.75
N PRO A 93 -1.36 0.77 -4.82
CA PRO A 93 -0.49 0.37 -5.93
C PRO A 93 -0.18 -1.13 -5.91
N ILE A 94 0.27 -1.70 -7.04
CA ILE A 94 0.62 -3.13 -7.16
C ILE A 94 1.71 -3.58 -6.18
N THR A 95 2.53 -2.66 -5.69
CA THR A 95 3.54 -2.92 -4.65
C THR A 95 2.90 -3.28 -3.30
N GLY A 96 1.67 -2.83 -3.03
CA GLY A 96 0.91 -3.22 -1.84
C GLY A 96 0.51 -4.68 -1.85
N PHE A 97 0.09 -5.19 -3.01
CA PHE A 97 -0.13 -6.62 -3.23
C PHE A 97 1.16 -7.43 -2.99
N ALA A 98 2.29 -6.97 -3.53
CA ALA A 98 3.59 -7.62 -3.32
C ALA A 98 3.97 -7.69 -1.83
N ASN A 99 3.71 -6.63 -1.07
CA ASN A 99 3.92 -6.63 0.38
C ASN A 99 3.09 -7.69 1.08
N SER A 100 1.78 -7.71 0.87
CA SER A 100 0.90 -8.69 1.50
C SER A 100 1.33 -10.14 1.20
N MET A 101 1.65 -10.44 -0.06
CA MET A 101 2.12 -11.78 -0.45
C MET A 101 3.46 -12.14 0.21
N THR A 102 4.41 -11.20 0.24
CA THR A 102 5.75 -11.43 0.80
C THR A 102 5.69 -11.58 2.32
N SER A 103 4.90 -10.74 3.00
CA SER A 103 4.70 -10.83 4.45
C SER A 103 4.08 -12.17 4.84
N SER A 104 3.04 -12.65 4.12
CA SER A 104 2.46 -13.98 4.37
C SER A 104 3.46 -15.11 4.14
N ALA A 105 4.32 -15.00 3.12
CA ALA A 105 5.36 -16.00 2.87
C ALA A 105 6.44 -16.03 3.98
N LEU A 106 6.82 -14.87 4.52
CA LEU A 106 7.78 -14.76 5.62
C LEU A 106 7.22 -15.29 6.94
N GLU A 107 5.93 -15.00 7.20
CA GLU A 107 5.22 -15.48 8.39
C GLU A 107 5.09 -17.00 8.39
N SER A 108 4.73 -17.61 7.26
CA SER A 108 4.64 -19.07 7.09
C SER A 108 5.96 -19.83 7.34
N LYS A 109 7.11 -19.15 7.34
CA LYS A 109 8.42 -19.74 7.60
C LYS A 109 8.88 -19.59 9.05
N SER A 110 8.24 -18.73 9.84
CA SER A 110 8.60 -18.51 11.25
C SER A 110 8.03 -19.58 12.20
N GLU A 111 7.39 -20.62 11.67
CA GLU A 111 7.00 -21.85 12.38
C GLU A 111 7.96 -23.01 12.09
#